data_AF-A0A7C9DJQ3-F1
#
_entry.id   AF-A0A7C9DJQ3-F1
#
_cell.length_a   1.000
_cell.length_b   1.000
_cell.length_c   1.000
_cell.angle_alpha   90.00
_cell.angle_beta   90.00
_cell.angle_gamma   90.00
#
_symmetry.space_group_name_H-M   'P 1'
#
loop_
_entity.id
_entity.type
_entity.pdbx_description
1 polymer ?
#
loop_
_entity_poly.entity_id
_entity_poly.type
_entity_poly.pdbx_seq_one_letter_code
_entity_poly.pdbx_strand_id
1 'polypeptide(L)'
;GYLCNAEYLKSITIIWARSEWAEGRMGNGDDGGVLEDLQPHGNLKELAILNYPGLRIPRWAREDGLAASLPNLVKIVLKYCDRLKELPWLGKLQHLKTVELKGLTNLEYMENKE
;
A
#
# COMPACT_ATOMS: atom_id res chain seq x y z
N GLY A 1 -1.37 -15.99 -0.37
CA GLY A 1 -1.12 -15.05 0.74
C GLY A 1 -2.01 -15.36 1.91
N TYR A 2 -1.68 -14.92 3.12
CA TYR A 2 -2.42 -15.24 4.35
C TYR A 2 -3.88 -14.76 4.35
N LEU A 3 -4.28 -13.82 3.48
CA LEU A 3 -5.65 -13.30 3.39
C LEU A 3 -6.39 -13.65 2.08
N CYS A 4 -5.85 -14.55 1.24
CA CYS A 4 -6.50 -14.87 -0.04
C CYS A 4 -7.86 -15.57 0.10
N ASN A 5 -8.15 -16.21 1.24
CA ASN A 5 -9.42 -16.92 1.48
C ASN A 5 -10.44 -16.08 2.27
N ALA A 6 -10.13 -14.83 2.57
CA ALA A 6 -10.99 -13.95 3.36
C ALA A 6 -11.97 -13.17 2.46
N GLU A 7 -12.77 -13.88 1.67
CA GLU A 7 -13.64 -13.34 0.61
C GLU A 7 -14.69 -12.32 1.13
N TYR A 8 -14.99 -12.39 2.43
CA TYR A 8 -15.90 -11.50 3.14
C TYR A 8 -15.25 -10.20 3.62
N LEU A 9 -13.92 -10.10 3.65
CA LEU A 9 -13.25 -8.87 4.05
C LEU A 9 -13.48 -7.78 3.02
N LYS A 10 -14.13 -6.70 3.46
CA LYS A 10 -14.34 -5.49 2.65
C LYS A 10 -13.37 -4.38 3.00
N SER A 11 -12.81 -4.39 4.20
CA SER A 11 -11.88 -3.37 4.67
C SER A 11 -10.72 -4.03 5.41
N ILE A 12 -9.49 -3.61 5.09
CA ILE A 12 -8.28 -4.03 5.79
C ILE A 12 -7.53 -2.78 6.20
N THR A 13 -7.14 -2.73 7.47
CA THR A 13 -6.25 -1.69 8.00
C THR A 13 -4.99 -2.36 8.54
N ILE A 14 -3.83 -1.91 8.08
CA ILE A 14 -2.53 -2.41 8.48
C ILE A 14 -1.76 -1.25 9.09
N ILE A 15 -1.37 -1.44 10.35
CA ILE A 15 -0.69 -0.44 11.14
C ILE A 15 0.61 -1.06 11.59
N TRP A 16 1.72 -0.49 11.14
CA TRP A 16 2.99 -0.75 11.79
C TRP A 16 3.02 0.07 13.07
N ALA A 17 3.56 -0.51 14.16
CA ALA A 17 3.86 0.20 15.40
C ALA A 17 4.68 1.47 15.11
N ARG A 18 5.06 2.31 16.07
CA ARG A 18 6.00 3.40 15.77
C ARG A 18 7.25 3.13 16.58
N SER A 19 7.98 2.07 16.25
CA SER A 19 9.28 1.83 16.90
C SER A 19 10.38 2.62 16.19
N GLU A 20 11.61 2.56 16.71
CA GLU A 20 12.81 3.35 16.40
C GLU A 20 13.27 3.40 14.91
N TRP A 21 12.39 3.15 13.96
CA TRP A 21 12.60 3.35 12.52
C TRP A 21 12.83 4.84 12.15
N ALA A 22 12.59 5.74 13.10
CA ALA A 22 12.94 7.17 13.01
C ALA A 22 14.45 7.44 13.11
N GLU A 23 15.26 6.50 13.63
CA GLU A 23 16.69 6.73 13.88
C GLU A 23 17.64 6.15 12.81
N GLY A 24 17.18 5.97 11.56
CA GLY A 24 18.06 5.60 10.46
C GLY A 24 18.77 4.25 10.60
N ARG A 25 18.33 3.39 11.53
CA ARG A 25 18.95 2.06 11.82
C ARG A 25 18.37 0.91 11.02
N MET A 26 17.52 1.16 10.03
CA MET A 26 17.16 0.12 9.06
C MET A 26 18.27 0.05 8.02
N GLY A 27 18.91 -1.12 7.90
CA GLY A 27 19.72 -1.45 6.74
C GLY A 27 18.89 -1.29 5.45
N ASN A 28 19.56 -1.29 4.30
CA ASN A 28 18.93 -1.21 2.97
C ASN A 28 17.94 -2.35 2.62
N GLY A 29 17.47 -3.13 3.61
CA GLY A 29 16.51 -4.21 3.47
C GLY A 29 15.08 -3.71 3.23
N ASP A 30 14.39 -4.38 2.30
CA ASP A 30 12.99 -4.14 1.97
C ASP A 30 12.10 -4.83 3.02
N ASP A 31 11.88 -4.20 4.17
CA ASP A 31 11.00 -4.71 5.25
C ASP A 31 9.50 -4.71 4.88
N GLY A 32 9.18 -4.58 3.59
CA GLY A 32 7.84 -4.73 3.03
C GLY A 32 7.31 -6.17 2.98
N GLY A 33 8.05 -7.16 3.48
CA GLY A 33 7.71 -8.58 3.37
C GLY A 33 6.31 -8.95 3.90
N VAL A 34 5.84 -8.29 4.96
CA VAL A 34 4.48 -8.53 5.49
C VAL A 34 3.39 -8.14 4.48
N LEU A 35 3.61 -7.07 3.71
CA LEU A 35 2.69 -6.70 2.64
C LEU A 35 2.77 -7.68 1.47
N GLU A 36 3.95 -8.23 1.18
CA GLU A 36 4.14 -9.23 0.11
C GLU A 36 3.29 -10.48 0.37
N ASP A 37 3.30 -10.99 1.60
CA ASP A 37 2.59 -12.21 1.98
C ASP A 37 1.09 -12.02 2.18
N LEU A 38 0.62 -10.77 2.25
CA LEU A 38 -0.78 -10.45 2.53
C LEU A 38 -1.70 -10.88 1.40
N GLN A 39 -1.33 -10.53 0.16
CA GLN A 39 -2.13 -10.59 -1.08
C GLN A 39 -3.65 -10.62 -0.80
N PRO A 40 -4.26 -9.45 -0.55
CA PRO A 40 -5.67 -9.36 -0.20
C PRO A 40 -6.56 -9.88 -1.34
N HIS A 41 -7.70 -10.46 -0.97
CA HIS A 41 -8.69 -10.92 -1.95
C HIS A 41 -9.27 -9.75 -2.74
N GLY A 42 -9.51 -9.95 -4.04
CA GLY A 42 -9.98 -8.91 -4.96
C GLY A 42 -11.39 -8.36 -4.70
N ASN A 43 -12.07 -8.82 -3.63
CA ASN A 43 -13.35 -8.28 -3.15
C ASN A 43 -13.18 -7.11 -2.18
N LEU A 44 -11.95 -6.81 -1.77
CA LEU A 44 -11.65 -5.71 -0.86
C LEU A 44 -12.12 -4.39 -1.46
N LYS A 45 -12.81 -3.59 -0.63
CA LYS A 45 -13.33 -2.26 -0.99
C LYS A 45 -12.51 -1.14 -0.38
N GLU A 46 -11.85 -1.40 0.75
CA GLU A 46 -11.08 -0.40 1.47
C GLU A 46 -9.73 -0.95 1.94
N LEU A 47 -8.67 -0.18 1.70
CA LEU A 47 -7.32 -0.50 2.16
C LEU A 47 -6.74 0.71 2.89
N ALA A 48 -6.34 0.51 4.15
CA ALA A 48 -5.64 1.51 4.94
C ALA A 48 -4.26 0.99 5.36
N ILE A 49 -3.21 1.77 5.10
CA ILE A 49 -1.83 1.47 5.43
C ILE A 49 -1.27 2.65 6.24
N LEU A 50 -0.82 2.39 7.46
CA LEU A 50 -0.32 3.40 8.38
C LEU A 50 1.09 3.07 8.87
N ASN A 51 1.98 4.07 8.90
CA ASN A 51 3.37 3.97 9.34
C ASN A 51 4.20 2.93 8.54
N TYR A 52 3.89 2.73 7.26
CA TYR A 52 4.57 1.70 6.47
C TYR A 52 6.09 1.98 6.39
N PRO A 53 6.94 1.05 6.85
CA PRO A 53 8.38 1.25 6.89
C PRO A 53 9.06 0.87 5.57
N GLY A 54 8.37 0.24 4.63
CA GLY A 54 8.98 -0.20 3.37
C GLY A 54 9.23 0.94 2.39
N LEU A 55 10.22 0.75 1.52
CA LEU A 55 10.57 1.70 0.45
C LEU A 55 9.63 1.55 -0.75
N ARG A 56 9.12 0.34 -0.97
CA ARG A 56 8.33 -0.02 -2.15
C ARG A 56 7.04 -0.71 -1.72
N ILE A 57 6.03 -0.55 -2.56
CA ILE A 57 4.79 -1.33 -2.51
C ILE A 57 5.09 -2.79 -2.91
N PRO A 58 4.39 -3.80 -2.34
CA PRO A 58 4.62 -5.22 -2.62
C PRO A 58 4.48 -5.57 -4.11
N ARG A 59 5.10 -6.65 -4.57
CA ARG A 59 5.14 -7.02 -6.00
C ARG A 59 3.77 -7.23 -6.61
N TRP A 60 2.84 -7.82 -5.86
CA TRP A 60 1.45 -7.98 -6.32
C TRP A 60 0.73 -6.63 -6.53
N ALA A 61 1.30 -5.53 -6.06
CA ALA A 61 0.77 -4.18 -6.22
C ALA A 61 1.64 -3.25 -7.09
N ARG A 62 2.68 -3.76 -7.75
CA ARG A 62 3.50 -2.98 -8.70
C ARG A 62 2.83 -2.91 -10.07
N GLU A 63 3.04 -1.81 -10.78
CA GLU A 63 2.54 -1.56 -12.15
C GLU A 63 1.02 -1.73 -12.28
N ASP A 64 0.56 -2.75 -13.02
CA ASP A 64 -0.87 -3.12 -13.17
C ASP A 64 -1.37 -4.00 -12.00
N GLY A 65 -0.45 -4.50 -11.19
CA GLY A 65 -0.70 -5.51 -10.17
C GLY A 65 -1.70 -5.08 -9.11
N LEU A 66 -1.70 -3.80 -8.69
CA LEU A 66 -2.66 -3.38 -7.66
C LEU A 66 -4.09 -3.36 -8.21
N ALA A 67 -4.28 -2.88 -9.43
CA ALA A 67 -5.58 -2.91 -10.09
C ALA A 67 -6.03 -4.35 -10.39
N ALA A 68 -5.09 -5.24 -10.75
CA ALA A 68 -5.38 -6.66 -10.95
C ALA A 68 -5.71 -7.40 -9.64
N SER A 69 -5.03 -7.08 -8.55
CA SER A 69 -5.18 -7.74 -7.25
C SER A 69 -6.37 -7.19 -6.47
N LEU A 70 -6.66 -5.90 -6.60
CA LEU A 70 -7.73 -5.19 -5.90
C LEU A 70 -8.64 -4.45 -6.89
N PRO A 71 -9.27 -5.15 -7.85
CA PRO A 71 -10.06 -4.52 -8.92
C PRO A 71 -11.26 -3.75 -8.37
N ASN A 72 -11.74 -4.15 -7.18
CA ASN A 72 -12.92 -3.60 -6.55
C ASN A 72 -12.66 -2.45 -5.56
N LEU A 73 -11.41 -1.99 -5.43
CA LEU A 73 -11.04 -1.03 -4.41
C LEU A 73 -11.74 0.32 -4.64
N VAL A 74 -12.41 0.82 -3.60
CA VAL A 74 -13.17 2.08 -3.60
C VAL A 74 -12.47 3.15 -2.78
N LYS A 75 -11.76 2.75 -1.73
CA LYS A 75 -11.08 3.67 -0.82
C LYS A 75 -9.67 3.20 -0.52
N ILE A 76 -8.73 4.15 -0.56
CA ILE A 76 -7.38 3.93 -0.06
C ILE A 76 -6.96 5.04 0.90
N VAL A 77 -6.28 4.63 1.97
CA VAL A 77 -5.76 5.52 3.01
C VAL A 77 -4.28 5.20 3.24
N LEU A 78 -3.39 6.16 2.99
CA LEU A 78 -1.96 6.06 3.27
C LEU A 78 -1.58 7.16 4.26
N LYS A 79 -1.11 6.79 5.46
CA LYS A 79 -0.68 7.77 6.47
C LYS A 79 0.70 7.45 7.04
N TYR A 80 1.55 8.47 7.13
CA TYR A 80 2.89 8.36 7.73
C TYR A 80 3.77 7.29 7.05
N CYS A 81 3.57 7.07 5.75
CA CYS A 81 4.37 6.16 4.94
C CYS A 81 5.54 6.92 4.31
N ASP A 82 6.39 7.51 5.14
CA ASP A 82 7.35 8.53 4.73
C ASP A 82 8.42 8.03 3.75
N ARG A 83 8.65 6.71 3.67
CA ARG A 83 9.64 6.09 2.77
C ARG A 83 9.09 5.81 1.37
N LEU A 84 7.79 5.93 1.14
CA LEU A 84 7.19 5.73 -0.18
C LEU A 84 7.52 6.92 -1.10
N LYS A 85 8.10 6.62 -2.26
CA LYS A 85 8.48 7.61 -3.27
C LYS A 85 7.50 7.74 -4.44
N GLU A 86 6.75 6.68 -4.71
CA GLU A 86 5.94 6.59 -5.92
C GLU A 86 4.61 5.87 -5.67
N LEU A 87 3.53 6.36 -6.29
CA LEU A 87 2.19 5.76 -6.26
C LEU A 87 1.53 5.66 -7.66
N PRO A 88 2.24 5.23 -8.73
CA PRO A 88 1.76 5.30 -10.11
C PRO A 88 0.53 4.41 -10.40
N TRP A 89 0.21 3.51 -9.48
CA TRP A 89 -0.88 2.53 -9.58
C TRP A 89 -2.25 3.09 -9.19
N LEU A 90 -2.32 4.27 -8.55
CA LEU A 90 -3.60 4.86 -8.15
C LEU A 90 -4.49 5.17 -9.36
N GLY A 91 -3.88 5.67 -10.46
CA GLY A 91 -4.60 6.02 -11.68
C GLY A 91 -5.22 4.83 -12.43
N LYS A 92 -4.82 3.59 -12.10
CA LYS A 92 -5.31 2.36 -12.75
C LYS A 92 -6.52 1.75 -12.03
N LEU A 93 -6.88 2.26 -10.84
CA LEU A 93 -7.99 1.74 -10.03
C LEU A 93 -9.32 2.34 -10.48
N GLN A 94 -10.03 1.65 -11.38
CA GLN A 94 -11.26 2.14 -12.03
C GLN A 94 -12.43 2.43 -11.07
N HIS A 95 -12.45 1.80 -9.88
CA HIS A 95 -13.52 1.96 -8.91
C HIS A 95 -13.17 2.86 -7.72
N LEU A 96 -11.96 3.43 -7.72
CA LEU A 96 -11.47 4.26 -6.63
C LEU A 96 -12.22 5.59 -6.59
N LYS A 97 -12.84 5.87 -5.44
CA LYS A 97 -13.60 7.11 -5.19
C LYS A 97 -12.96 7.99 -4.15
N THR A 98 -12.13 7.42 -3.28
CA THR A 98 -11.56 8.14 -2.14
C THR A 98 -10.10 7.78 -1.96
N VAL A 99 -9.26 8.82 -1.97
CA VAL A 99 -7.83 8.73 -1.67
C VAL A 99 -7.54 9.66 -0.52
N GLU A 100 -7.01 9.12 0.57
CA GLU A 100 -6.54 9.92 1.72
C GLU A 100 -5.04 9.71 1.90
N LEU A 101 -4.28 10.79 1.71
CA LEU A 101 -2.82 10.81 1.84
C LEU A 101 -2.44 11.80 2.95
N LYS A 102 -1.64 11.35 3.93
CA LYS A 102 -1.16 12.23 5.02
C LYS A 102 0.24 11.83 5.47
N GLY A 103 1.17 12.78 5.56
CA GLY A 103 2.53 12.47 6.01
C GLY A 103 3.22 11.46 5.10
N LEU A 104 3.36 11.82 3.82
CA LEU A 104 4.11 11.06 2.82
C LEU A 104 5.32 11.89 2.41
N THR A 105 6.28 12.03 3.33
CA THR A 105 7.30 13.09 3.23
C THR A 105 8.24 12.95 2.02
N ASN A 106 8.55 11.73 1.57
CA ASN A 106 9.41 11.50 0.40
C ASN A 106 8.65 11.15 -0.89
N LEU A 107 7.33 11.39 -0.96
CA LEU A 107 6.55 11.09 -2.16
C LEU A 107 6.89 12.07 -3.28
N GLU A 108 7.39 11.55 -4.40
CA GLU A 108 7.84 12.34 -5.55
C GLU A 108 6.84 12.27 -6.73
N TYR A 109 6.22 11.12 -6.97
CA TYR A 109 5.34 10.90 -8.13
C TYR A 109 4.09 10.07 -7.79
N MET A 110 2.94 10.41 -8.39
CA MET A 110 1.69 9.63 -8.29
C MET A 110 1.23 9.06 -9.64
N GLU A 111 1.91 9.42 -10.73
CA GLU A 111 1.67 8.94 -12.08
C GLU A 111 3.02 8.63 -12.74
N ASN A 112 3.05 7.65 -13.63
CA ASN A 112 4.25 7.44 -14.46
C ASN A 112 4.43 8.65 -15.37
N LYS A 113 5.62 9.23 -15.40
CA LYS A 113 6.02 10.11 -16.50
C LYS A 113 6.11 9.25 -17.76
N GLU A 114 5.30 9.57 -18.76
CA GLU A 114 5.44 9.07 -20.13
C GLU A 114 6.86 9.35 -20.68
#